data_AF-A0A9D6FKJ6-F1
#
_entry.id   AF-A0A9D6FKJ6-F1
#
_cell.length_a   1.000
_cell.length_b   1.000
_cell.length_c   1.000
_cell.angle_alpha   90.00
_cell.angle_beta   90.00
_cell.angle_gamma   90.00
#
_symmetry.space_group_name_H-M   'P 1'
#
loop_
_entity.id
_entity.type
_entity.pdbx_description
1 polymer ?
#
loop_
_entity_poly.entity_id
_entity_poly.type
_entity_poly.pdbx_seq_one_letter_code
_entity_poly.pdbx_strand_id
1 'polypeptide(L)'
;MPYPRTGVSKPAPTAAAFILHFALNRRSCSSQAPSALYCVLCAVLLMLVLPRSTHAAQTWYENYDEALKAMSAKNYVAAEARLKQAMAERPAAGRKVKMYGTRYLNMYVPQYQLGLVYCQLGRYKEALEQFERADASGVLEKGDKEFIQMAKMVQIAKERTGQVTSQVAATEPKVPPQIEPPKGATVADDVAALVKQAQSLLDQGHLDEARATLDRARRKDTGSKAVSDLGLQIARKEAELEAGRGEEARKAELEKKRGQFQGAMSQADQSLRTKAYPAARQQAEAALATGWDNQAAHAMLKRISVAEKVEALRGAVGSSKWAEAQRLAQELTALDPSNLDLKAMEAEIQKGIGGMATQQLQEEGLVAFYSGEYQQSLTYLERVVAGGQDSAKAHFYVGCAYAGMAFRAQDKRDSLLQKARDAFRRARQLNPTLRYDTRFISPRILDVFKGTR
;
A
#
# COMPACT_ATOMS: atom_id res chain seq x y z
N MET A 1 -30.30 34.79 31.98
CA MET A 1 -29.27 35.68 31.40
C MET A 1 -28.71 35.02 30.14
N PRO A 2 -28.76 35.69 28.97
CA PRO A 2 -28.38 35.09 27.68
C PRO A 2 -26.92 35.38 27.29
N TYR A 3 -26.29 34.43 26.58
CA TYR A 3 -24.96 34.54 25.99
C TYR A 3 -24.97 35.41 24.71
N PRO A 4 -23.90 36.19 24.43
CA PRO A 4 -23.82 37.01 23.24
C PRO A 4 -23.46 36.19 21.99
N ARG A 5 -24.18 36.47 20.89
CA ARG A 5 -23.89 36.02 19.52
C ARG A 5 -22.67 36.76 18.97
N THR A 6 -21.63 36.03 18.56
CA THR A 6 -20.57 36.57 17.70
C THR A 6 -20.96 36.38 16.24
N GLY A 7 -21.03 37.50 15.50
CA GLY A 7 -21.36 37.57 14.08
C GLY A 7 -20.17 37.13 13.23
N VAL A 8 -20.44 36.22 12.29
CA VAL A 8 -19.51 35.82 11.23
C VAL A 8 -19.80 36.69 10.01
N SER A 9 -18.85 37.57 9.67
CA SER A 9 -18.85 38.38 8.45
C SER A 9 -18.51 37.51 7.23
N LYS A 10 -19.40 37.50 6.23
CA LYS A 10 -19.13 36.92 4.90
C LYS A 10 -18.15 37.81 4.13
N PRO A 11 -17.14 37.25 3.44
CA PRO A 11 -16.42 38.01 2.41
C PRO A 11 -17.25 38.08 1.12
N ALA A 12 -17.28 39.27 0.52
CA ALA A 12 -17.86 39.55 -0.79
C ALA A 12 -17.05 38.86 -1.92
N PRO A 13 -17.68 38.49 -3.04
CA PRO A 13 -16.97 37.96 -4.20
C PRO A 13 -16.27 39.08 -4.97
N THR A 14 -14.95 39.00 -5.05
CA THR A 14 -14.11 39.78 -5.97
C THR A 14 -14.42 39.38 -7.41
N ALA A 15 -14.95 40.34 -8.16
CA ALA A 15 -15.01 40.32 -9.61
C ALA A 15 -13.58 40.44 -10.18
N ALA A 16 -13.18 39.47 -10.99
CA ALA A 16 -12.03 39.59 -11.87
C ALA A 16 -12.39 39.00 -13.25
N ALA A 17 -12.51 39.91 -14.22
CA ALA A 17 -12.09 39.83 -15.63
C ALA A 17 -12.22 38.43 -16.29
N PHE A 18 -13.20 38.16 -17.16
CA PHE A 18 -13.44 38.75 -18.49
C PHE A 18 -12.16 39.09 -19.27
N ILE A 19 -12.11 38.61 -20.53
CA ILE A 19 -11.10 38.86 -21.59
C ILE A 19 -10.05 37.74 -21.74
N LEU A 20 -10.33 36.74 -22.61
CA LEU A 20 -9.62 36.50 -23.89
C LEU A 20 -9.98 35.11 -24.46
N HIS A 21 -10.91 35.08 -25.41
CA HIS A 21 -10.92 34.06 -26.47
C HIS A 21 -11.15 34.83 -27.77
N PHE A 22 -10.06 35.28 -28.39
CA PHE A 22 -10.11 36.00 -29.66
C PHE A 22 -9.85 35.05 -30.82
N ALA A 23 -10.70 35.21 -31.82
CA ALA A 23 -10.80 34.44 -33.03
C ALA A 23 -9.52 34.44 -33.88
N LEU A 24 -9.20 33.29 -34.44
CA LEU A 24 -8.39 33.18 -35.64
C LEU A 24 -9.22 33.71 -36.82
N ASN A 25 -8.99 34.96 -37.24
CA ASN A 25 -9.34 35.40 -38.58
C ASN A 25 -8.13 36.09 -39.21
N ARG A 26 -7.49 35.37 -40.13
CA ARG A 26 -6.38 35.85 -40.95
C ARG A 26 -6.91 36.89 -41.95
N ARG A 27 -6.43 38.13 -41.88
CA ARG A 27 -6.19 38.93 -43.09
C ARG A 27 -4.90 39.72 -42.98
N SER A 28 -4.17 39.62 -44.07
CA SER A 28 -2.88 40.20 -44.42
C SER A 28 -2.86 41.72 -44.33
N CYS A 29 -1.76 42.31 -43.85
CA CYS A 29 -1.20 43.54 -44.41
C CYS A 29 0.28 43.68 -44.08
N SER A 30 0.97 44.26 -45.05
CA SER A 30 2.40 44.34 -45.31
C SER A 30 3.07 45.57 -44.70
N SER A 31 4.40 45.44 -44.51
CA SER A 31 5.48 46.45 -44.66
C SER A 31 6.28 46.84 -43.39
N GLN A 32 7.56 46.45 -43.44
CA GLN A 32 8.81 47.09 -43.00
C GLN A 32 8.89 47.87 -41.66
N ALA A 33 9.66 47.34 -40.70
CA ALA A 33 10.81 48.02 -40.06
C ALA A 33 11.66 47.05 -39.18
N PRO A 34 12.99 47.22 -39.09
CA PRO A 34 13.95 46.23 -38.54
C PRO A 34 14.18 46.34 -37.01
N SER A 35 13.13 46.51 -36.21
CA SER A 35 13.25 46.65 -34.73
C SER A 35 13.13 45.34 -33.95
N ALA A 36 12.73 44.23 -34.58
CA ALA A 36 12.51 42.95 -33.90
C ALA A 36 13.81 42.22 -33.50
N LEU A 37 14.90 42.41 -34.25
CA LEU A 37 16.15 41.65 -34.03
C LEU A 37 16.90 42.10 -32.76
N TYR A 38 16.87 43.38 -32.42
CA TYR A 38 17.50 43.90 -31.20
C TYR A 38 16.73 43.52 -29.93
N CYS A 39 15.39 43.46 -29.97
CA CYS A 39 14.60 42.99 -28.84
C CYS A 39 14.83 41.50 -28.54
N VAL A 40 15.00 40.66 -29.56
CA VAL A 40 15.28 39.23 -29.37
C VAL A 40 16.69 39.01 -28.79
N LEU A 41 17.69 39.77 -29.26
CA LEU A 41 19.06 39.60 -28.77
C LEU A 41 19.21 40.06 -27.30
N CYS A 42 18.56 41.16 -26.90
CA CYS A 42 18.53 41.60 -25.50
C CYS A 42 17.76 40.64 -24.59
N ALA A 43 16.66 40.04 -25.07
CA ALA A 43 15.91 39.05 -24.28
C ALA A 43 16.71 37.75 -24.06
N VAL A 44 17.50 37.31 -25.05
CA VAL A 44 18.34 36.11 -24.92
C VAL A 44 19.54 36.36 -24.00
N LEU A 45 20.16 37.55 -24.06
CA LEU A 45 21.29 37.88 -23.17
C LEU A 45 20.85 38.04 -21.71
N LEU A 46 19.64 38.57 -21.45
CA LEU A 46 19.10 38.73 -20.10
C LEU A 46 18.73 37.37 -19.45
N MET A 47 18.35 36.37 -20.26
CA MET A 47 18.06 35.01 -19.78
C MET A 47 19.33 34.20 -19.41
N LEU A 48 20.51 34.61 -19.86
CA LEU A 48 21.78 33.89 -19.64
C LEU A 48 22.51 34.29 -18.35
N VAL A 49 22.15 35.43 -17.73
CA VAL A 49 22.86 35.98 -16.55
C VAL A 49 22.07 35.77 -15.24
N LEU A 50 20.86 35.20 -15.28
CA LEU A 50 20.12 34.89 -14.04
C LEU A 50 20.71 33.64 -13.37
N PRO A 51 21.25 33.74 -12.13
CA PRO A 51 21.73 32.58 -11.40
C PRO A 51 20.58 31.59 -11.19
N ARG A 52 20.65 30.44 -11.88
CA ARG A 52 19.73 29.30 -11.72
C ARG A 52 20.07 28.57 -10.43
N SER A 53 19.71 29.18 -9.31
CA SER A 53 19.77 28.51 -8.01
C SER A 53 18.54 28.86 -7.19
N THR A 54 17.37 28.68 -7.79
CA THR A 54 16.18 28.34 -7.01
C THR A 54 16.34 26.89 -6.56
N HIS A 55 17.23 26.64 -5.60
CA HIS A 55 17.05 25.51 -4.72
C HIS A 55 15.75 25.82 -3.97
N ALA A 56 14.63 25.39 -4.53
CA ALA A 56 13.40 25.26 -3.77
C ALA A 56 13.81 24.57 -2.47
N ALA A 57 13.66 25.25 -1.34
CA ALA A 57 14.08 24.75 -0.05
C ALA A 57 13.49 23.34 0.10
N GLN A 58 14.35 22.33 -0.04
CA GLN A 58 13.93 20.94 0.11
C GLN A 58 13.37 20.82 1.50
N THR A 59 12.15 20.32 1.60
CA THR A 59 11.44 20.29 2.86
C THR A 59 11.98 19.15 3.74
N TRP A 60 11.92 19.31 5.06
CA TRP A 60 12.43 18.31 6.00
C TRP A 60 11.90 16.88 5.74
N TYR A 61 10.67 16.75 5.24
CA TYR A 61 10.07 15.45 4.94
C TYR A 61 10.63 14.81 3.66
N GLU A 62 11.07 15.59 2.67
CA GLU A 62 11.77 15.09 1.48
C GLU A 62 13.15 14.56 1.88
N ASN A 63 13.88 15.31 2.70
CA ASN A 63 15.17 14.85 3.23
C ASN A 63 15.02 13.57 4.04
N TYR A 64 13.96 13.46 4.85
CA TYR A 64 13.68 12.24 5.60
C TYR A 64 13.34 11.04 4.69
N ASP A 65 12.47 11.23 3.68
CA ASP A 65 12.11 10.18 2.72
C ASP A 65 13.31 9.71 1.89
N GLU A 66 14.13 10.64 1.39
CA GLU A 66 15.36 10.34 0.68
C GLU A 66 16.37 9.60 1.55
N ALA A 67 16.44 9.90 2.85
CA ALA A 67 17.26 9.12 3.77
C ALA A 67 16.78 7.68 3.90
N LEU A 68 15.46 7.46 4.02
CA LEU A 68 14.90 6.10 4.10
C LEU A 68 15.16 5.31 2.80
N LYS A 69 15.05 5.95 1.64
CA LYS A 69 15.46 5.36 0.35
C LYS A 69 16.94 5.00 0.34
N ALA A 70 17.81 5.93 0.76
CA ALA A 70 19.25 5.68 0.83
C ALA A 70 19.60 4.52 1.78
N MET A 71 18.91 4.39 2.93
CA MET A 71 19.05 3.25 3.83
C MET A 71 18.64 1.94 3.14
N SER A 72 17.52 1.92 2.41
CA SER A 72 17.08 0.73 1.67
C SER A 72 18.06 0.32 0.56
N ALA A 73 18.76 1.29 -0.02
CA ALA A 73 19.81 1.10 -1.00
C ALA A 73 21.19 0.78 -0.38
N LYS A 74 21.28 0.63 0.95
CA LYS A 74 22.52 0.46 1.73
C LYS A 74 23.55 1.59 1.56
N ASN A 75 23.13 2.77 1.09
CA ASN A 75 23.97 3.96 1.01
C ASN A 75 23.86 4.77 2.32
N TYR A 76 24.50 4.25 3.36
CA TYR A 76 24.40 4.79 4.72
C TYR A 76 25.02 6.18 4.90
N VAL A 77 26.05 6.52 4.12
CA VAL A 77 26.67 7.85 4.14
C VAL A 77 25.70 8.92 3.62
N ALA A 78 25.02 8.65 2.52
CA ALA A 78 23.98 9.55 2.01
C ALA A 78 22.79 9.65 2.97
N ALA A 79 22.38 8.54 3.58
CA ALA A 79 21.32 8.53 4.58
C ALA A 79 21.65 9.40 5.81
N GLU A 80 22.88 9.32 6.33
CA GLU A 80 23.36 10.16 7.44
C GLU A 80 23.22 11.65 7.12
N ALA A 81 23.71 12.07 5.95
CA ALA A 81 23.65 13.47 5.53
C ALA A 81 22.19 13.97 5.43
N ARG A 82 21.31 13.17 4.83
CA ARG A 82 19.90 13.51 4.65
C ARG A 82 19.13 13.56 5.97
N LEU A 83 19.38 12.62 6.89
CA LEU A 83 18.77 12.66 8.23
C LEU A 83 19.21 13.88 9.03
N LYS A 84 20.50 14.24 8.99
CA LYS A 84 21.02 15.44 9.67
C LYS A 84 20.37 16.71 9.12
N GLN A 85 20.17 16.79 7.81
CA GLN A 85 19.48 17.92 7.19
C GLN A 85 18.00 17.98 7.62
N ALA A 86 17.29 16.85 7.60
CA ALA A 86 15.90 16.79 8.09
C ALA A 86 15.77 17.23 9.56
N MET A 87 16.72 16.83 10.41
CA MET A 87 16.77 17.21 11.83
C MET A 87 17.08 18.69 12.03
N ALA A 88 17.93 19.30 11.18
CA ALA A 88 18.24 20.72 11.24
C ALA A 88 17.01 21.58 10.94
N GLU A 89 16.18 21.15 9.99
CA GLU A 89 14.94 21.85 9.63
C GLU A 89 13.78 21.56 10.60
N ARG A 90 13.69 20.31 11.10
CA ARG A 90 12.67 19.90 12.08
C ARG A 90 13.25 18.95 13.14
N PRO A 91 13.65 19.47 14.31
CA PRO A 91 14.29 18.65 15.35
C PRO A 91 13.30 17.79 16.16
N ALA A 92 12.02 18.20 16.24
CA ALA A 92 11.02 17.54 17.07
C ALA A 92 10.49 16.25 16.43
N ALA A 93 10.72 15.11 17.10
CA ALA A 93 10.13 13.81 16.78
C ALA A 93 8.62 13.79 17.12
N GLY A 94 7.85 12.91 16.47
CA GLY A 94 6.43 12.75 16.79
C GLY A 94 5.72 11.66 16.00
N ARG A 95 4.52 11.27 16.48
CA ARG A 95 3.56 10.44 15.73
C ARG A 95 2.67 11.32 14.87
N LYS A 96 2.25 10.80 13.71
CA LYS A 96 1.34 11.49 12.76
C LYS A 96 1.80 12.91 12.45
N VAL A 97 3.07 13.09 12.10
CA VAL A 97 3.62 14.40 11.78
C VAL A 97 3.12 14.86 10.42
N LYS A 98 2.47 16.01 10.38
CA LYS A 98 1.97 16.60 9.12
C LYS A 98 3.14 16.96 8.22
N MET A 99 3.16 16.40 7.01
CA MET A 99 4.15 16.70 5.96
C MET A 99 3.67 17.91 5.16
N TYR A 100 2.84 17.68 4.14
CA TYR A 100 2.19 18.70 3.32
C TYR A 100 0.72 18.36 3.07
N GLY A 101 -0.10 19.38 2.90
CA GLY A 101 -1.54 19.23 2.66
C GLY A 101 -2.23 18.38 3.73
N THR A 102 -2.80 17.25 3.31
CA THR A 102 -3.50 16.28 4.17
C THR A 102 -2.68 15.01 4.46
N ARG A 103 -1.40 14.96 4.04
CA ARG A 103 -0.53 13.80 4.28
C ARG A 103 0.18 13.89 5.63
N TYR A 104 0.13 12.80 6.37
CA TYR A 104 0.78 12.65 7.66
C TYR A 104 1.78 11.50 7.59
N LEU A 105 2.96 11.69 8.15
CA LEU A 105 3.92 10.63 8.37
C LEU A 105 3.53 9.92 9.67
N ASN A 106 3.23 8.63 9.60
CA ASN A 106 2.76 7.87 10.77
C ASN A 106 3.71 7.99 11.96
N MET A 107 5.02 8.00 11.70
CA MET A 107 6.04 8.14 12.73
C MET A 107 7.28 8.87 12.19
N TYR A 108 7.68 9.96 12.86
CA TYR A 108 8.89 10.72 12.59
C TYR A 108 9.82 10.64 13.79
N VAL A 109 10.85 9.80 13.73
CA VAL A 109 11.85 9.63 14.78
C VAL A 109 13.24 9.59 14.13
N PRO A 110 13.78 10.74 13.69
CA PRO A 110 15.02 10.77 12.92
C PRO A 110 16.25 10.31 13.71
N GLN A 111 16.27 10.50 15.04
CA GLN A 111 17.34 10.01 15.91
C GLN A 111 17.40 8.47 15.89
N TYR A 112 16.25 7.80 15.91
CA TYR A 112 16.19 6.33 15.80
C TYR A 112 16.79 5.85 14.47
N GLN A 113 16.40 6.47 13.35
CA GLN A 113 16.93 6.12 12.03
C GLN A 113 18.44 6.40 11.93
N LEU A 114 18.90 7.51 12.52
CA LEU A 114 20.33 7.86 12.54
C LEU A 114 21.15 6.87 13.37
N GLY A 115 20.61 6.38 14.49
CA GLY A 115 21.22 5.30 15.27
C GLY A 115 21.39 4.01 14.47
N LEU A 116 20.38 3.63 13.67
CA LEU A 116 20.48 2.47 12.77
C LEU A 116 21.58 2.66 11.71
N VAL A 117 21.66 3.86 11.11
CA VAL A 117 22.71 4.21 10.15
C VAL A 117 24.10 4.10 10.78
N TYR A 118 24.28 4.61 12.00
CA TYR A 118 25.56 4.51 12.71
C TYR A 118 25.96 3.07 13.06
N CYS A 119 25.02 2.21 13.42
CA CYS A 119 25.30 0.78 13.58
C CYS A 119 25.85 0.15 12.29
N GLN A 120 25.28 0.49 11.14
CA GLN A 120 25.73 -0.05 9.84
C GLN A 120 27.10 0.50 9.42
N LEU A 121 27.44 1.73 9.84
CA LEU A 121 28.76 2.33 9.63
C LEU A 121 29.82 1.89 10.65
N GLY A 122 29.47 1.02 11.61
CA GLY A 122 30.38 0.58 12.69
C GLY A 122 30.65 1.64 13.76
N ARG A 123 29.92 2.75 13.75
CA ARG A 123 30.05 3.89 14.68
C ARG A 123 29.18 3.67 15.93
N TYR A 124 29.44 2.57 16.65
CA TYR A 124 28.54 2.08 17.71
C TYR A 124 28.35 3.05 18.88
N LYS A 125 29.39 3.81 19.26
CA LYS A 125 29.29 4.82 20.33
C LYS A 125 28.26 5.90 19.97
N GLU A 126 28.34 6.43 18.75
CA GLU A 126 27.41 7.46 18.28
C GLU A 126 26.01 6.90 18.07
N ALA A 127 25.90 5.62 17.66
CA ALA A 127 24.60 4.93 17.57
C ALA A 127 23.89 4.90 18.93
N LEU A 128 24.60 4.57 20.01
CA LEU A 128 24.04 4.53 21.37
C LEU A 128 23.51 5.89 21.81
N GLU A 129 24.25 6.98 21.55
CA GLU A 129 23.81 8.35 21.85
C GLU A 129 22.52 8.72 21.09
N GLN A 130 22.40 8.30 19.82
CA GLN A 130 21.17 8.57 19.04
C GLN A 130 19.98 7.75 19.52
N PHE A 131 20.19 6.48 19.90
CA PHE A 131 19.12 5.65 20.46
C PHE A 131 18.64 6.17 21.81
N GLU A 132 19.54 6.67 22.66
CA GLU A 132 19.17 7.31 23.93
C GLU A 132 18.31 8.55 23.70
N ARG A 133 18.66 9.39 22.72
CA ARG A 133 17.84 10.55 22.33
C ARG A 133 16.49 10.15 21.74
N ALA A 134 16.43 9.04 21.00
CA ALA A 134 15.19 8.51 20.44
C ALA A 134 14.26 8.00 21.56
N ASP A 135 14.80 7.29 22.56
CA ASP A 135 14.05 6.82 23.72
C ASP A 135 13.55 8.01 24.56
N ALA A 136 14.42 8.99 24.84
CA ALA A 136 14.09 10.21 25.58
C ALA A 136 13.01 11.07 24.91
N SER A 137 12.80 10.93 23.60
CA SER A 137 11.73 11.65 22.90
C SER A 137 10.32 11.20 23.29
N GLY A 138 10.18 10.00 23.89
CA GLY A 138 8.89 9.42 24.28
C GLY A 138 7.97 9.05 23.12
N VAL A 139 8.43 9.16 21.86
CA VAL A 139 7.62 8.85 20.68
C VAL A 139 7.48 7.34 20.47
N LEU A 140 8.51 6.57 20.83
CA LEU A 140 8.55 5.11 20.75
C LEU A 140 7.99 4.49 22.05
N GLU A 141 6.94 3.69 21.93
CA GLU A 141 6.34 2.98 23.06
C GLU A 141 6.96 1.58 23.17
N LYS A 142 7.04 1.03 24.40
CA LYS A 142 7.71 -0.26 24.68
C LYS A 142 7.12 -1.46 23.91
N GLY A 143 5.91 -1.33 23.35
CA GLY A 143 5.25 -2.35 22.53
C GLY A 143 5.39 -2.17 21.02
N ASP A 144 5.97 -1.05 20.55
CA ASP A 144 6.14 -0.83 19.12
C ASP A 144 7.21 -1.76 18.54
N LYS A 145 7.02 -2.15 17.27
CA LYS A 145 8.01 -2.95 16.54
C LYS A 145 9.36 -2.25 16.48
N GLU A 146 9.35 -0.94 16.29
CA GLU A 146 10.54 -0.09 16.19
C GLU A 146 11.27 0.01 17.52
N PHE A 147 10.56 0.05 18.65
CA PHE A 147 11.18 0.02 19.98
C PHE A 147 11.86 -1.33 20.24
N ILE A 148 11.19 -2.44 19.92
CA ILE A 148 11.77 -3.79 20.06
C ILE A 148 13.04 -3.91 19.22
N GLN A 149 13.00 -3.41 17.98
CA GLN A 149 14.17 -3.37 17.11
C GLN A 149 15.27 -2.46 17.66
N MET A 150 14.92 -1.28 18.18
CA MET A 150 15.87 -0.35 18.83
C MET A 150 16.61 -1.04 19.98
N ALA A 151 15.88 -1.68 20.90
CA ALA A 151 16.45 -2.36 22.05
C ALA A 151 17.45 -3.46 21.64
N LYS A 152 17.13 -4.22 20.59
CA LYS A 152 18.05 -5.22 20.00
C LYS A 152 19.32 -4.56 19.45
N MET A 153 19.18 -3.44 18.72
CA MET A 153 20.33 -2.73 18.14
C MET A 153 21.21 -2.07 19.21
N VAL A 154 20.62 -1.55 20.29
CA VAL A 154 21.35 -1.04 21.45
C VAL A 154 22.20 -2.14 22.10
N GLN A 155 21.66 -3.34 22.26
CA GLN A 155 22.41 -4.47 22.81
C GLN A 155 23.62 -4.83 21.93
N ILE A 156 23.40 -4.96 20.61
CA ILE A 156 24.47 -5.22 19.65
C ILE A 156 25.55 -4.12 19.72
N ALA A 157 25.14 -2.86 19.75
CA ALA A 157 26.08 -1.73 19.81
C ALA A 157 26.90 -1.73 21.11
N LYS A 158 26.31 -2.08 22.26
CA LYS A 158 27.03 -2.22 23.54
C LYS A 158 28.09 -3.32 23.48
N GLU A 159 27.73 -4.50 23.00
CA GLU A 159 28.63 -5.64 22.86
C GLU A 159 29.81 -5.32 21.94
N ARG A 160 29.54 -4.71 20.78
CA ARG A 160 30.57 -4.32 19.81
C ARG A 160 31.47 -3.20 20.33
N THR A 161 30.93 -2.23 21.06
CA THR A 161 31.74 -1.17 21.68
C THR A 161 32.71 -1.73 22.72
N GLY A 162 32.27 -2.72 23.52
CA GLY A 162 33.14 -3.45 24.44
C GLY A 162 34.27 -4.20 23.73
N GLN A 163 33.97 -4.90 22.63
CA GLN A 163 34.96 -5.63 21.84
C GLN A 163 36.02 -4.72 21.22
N VAL A 164 35.64 -3.56 20.67
CA VAL A 164 36.59 -2.60 20.09
C VAL A 164 37.57 -2.09 21.15
N THR A 165 37.08 -1.86 22.38
CA THR A 165 37.93 -1.41 23.50
C THR A 165 38.93 -2.49 23.92
N SER A 166 38.52 -3.77 23.94
CA SER A 166 39.41 -4.89 24.24
C SER A 166 40.42 -5.19 23.12
N GLN A 167 40.08 -4.98 21.86
CA GLN A 167 41.01 -5.18 20.74
C GLN A 167 42.09 -4.08 20.65
N VAL A 168 41.74 -2.83 20.98
CA VAL A 168 42.72 -1.74 21.03
C VAL A 168 43.66 -1.88 22.23
N ALA A 169 43.18 -2.45 23.35
CA ALA A 169 44.01 -2.74 24.52
C ALA A 169 44.93 -3.97 24.35
N ALA A 170 44.60 -4.90 23.45
CA ALA A 170 45.37 -6.14 23.22
C ALA A 170 46.45 -6.02 22.12
N THR A 171 46.65 -4.83 21.55
CA THR A 171 47.76 -4.53 20.63
C THR A 171 48.78 -3.60 21.27
N GLU A 172 49.24 -3.95 22.47
CA GLU A 172 50.58 -3.52 22.89
C GLU A 172 51.58 -4.24 21.96
N PRO A 173 52.38 -3.51 21.15
CA PRO A 173 53.23 -4.14 20.16
C PRO A 173 54.34 -4.92 20.86
N LYS A 174 54.17 -6.25 20.93
CA LYS A 174 55.29 -7.16 21.18
C LYS A 174 56.23 -7.05 19.98
N VAL A 175 57.30 -6.28 20.16
CA VAL A 175 58.40 -6.08 19.22
C VAL A 175 58.78 -7.43 18.61
N PRO A 176 58.51 -7.67 17.31
CA PRO A 176 59.02 -8.85 16.63
C PRO A 176 60.55 -8.80 16.62
N PRO A 177 61.23 -9.95 16.77
CA PRO A 177 62.68 -10.01 16.63
C PRO A 177 63.08 -9.36 15.30
N GLN A 178 63.96 -8.36 15.39
CA GLN A 178 64.58 -7.73 14.24
C GLN A 178 65.26 -8.82 13.41
N ILE A 179 64.67 -9.13 12.26
CA ILE A 179 65.38 -9.75 11.15
C ILE A 179 66.24 -8.63 10.59
N GLU A 180 67.55 -8.75 10.76
CA GLU A 180 68.52 -7.79 10.22
C GLU A 180 68.28 -7.64 8.70
N PRO A 181 68.16 -6.40 8.21
CA PRO A 181 67.86 -6.14 6.81
C PRO A 181 69.02 -6.59 5.92
N PRO A 182 68.73 -7.23 4.77
CA PRO A 182 69.73 -7.39 3.72
C PRO A 182 70.23 -6.00 3.31
N LYS A 183 71.53 -5.79 3.55
CA LYS A 183 72.24 -4.52 3.34
C LYS A 183 72.21 -4.17 1.85
N GLY A 184 71.26 -3.33 1.41
CA GLY A 184 71.26 -2.74 0.07
C GLY A 184 69.91 -2.41 -0.59
N ALA A 185 68.77 -2.93 -0.11
CA ALA A 185 67.46 -2.62 -0.70
C ALA A 185 66.84 -1.35 -0.09
N THR A 186 66.36 -0.44 -0.92
CA THR A 186 65.69 0.77 -0.43
C THR A 186 64.25 0.43 -0.02
N VAL A 187 63.65 1.18 0.92
CA VAL A 187 62.24 1.01 1.32
C VAL A 187 61.29 1.07 0.11
N ALA A 188 61.68 1.82 -0.92
CA ALA A 188 60.94 1.93 -2.18
C ALA A 188 60.91 0.61 -2.98
N ASP A 189 62.03 -0.14 -3.02
CA ASP A 189 62.11 -1.42 -3.74
C ASP A 189 61.23 -2.49 -3.09
N ASP A 190 61.24 -2.52 -1.75
CA ASP A 190 60.39 -3.40 -0.96
C ASP A 190 58.89 -3.11 -1.14
N VAL A 191 58.50 -1.83 -1.13
CA VAL A 191 57.12 -1.40 -1.38
C VAL A 191 56.71 -1.74 -2.81
N ALA A 192 57.58 -1.53 -3.79
CA ALA A 192 57.31 -1.89 -5.18
C ALA A 192 57.12 -3.41 -5.36
N ALA A 193 57.93 -4.24 -4.69
CA ALA A 193 57.78 -5.69 -4.70
C ALA A 193 56.44 -6.14 -4.08
N LEU A 194 56.04 -5.55 -2.95
CA LEU A 194 54.76 -5.84 -2.30
C LEU A 194 53.55 -5.38 -3.15
N VAL A 195 53.64 -4.21 -3.79
CA VAL A 195 52.59 -3.73 -4.71
C VAL A 195 52.46 -4.67 -5.91
N LYS A 196 53.58 -5.12 -6.49
CA LYS A 196 53.57 -6.08 -7.60
C LYS A 196 52.98 -7.44 -7.18
N GLN A 197 53.31 -7.91 -5.98
CA GLN A 197 52.73 -9.12 -5.41
C GLN A 197 51.22 -8.97 -5.17
N ALA A 198 50.78 -7.85 -4.59
CA ALA A 198 49.36 -7.57 -4.35
C ALA A 198 48.58 -7.46 -5.67
N GLN A 199 49.16 -6.86 -6.72
CA GLN A 199 48.57 -6.83 -8.06
C GLN A 199 48.43 -8.24 -8.63
N SER A 200 49.48 -9.07 -8.54
CA SER A 200 49.40 -10.46 -9.01
C SER A 200 48.31 -11.25 -8.28
N LEU A 201 48.14 -11.03 -6.97
CA LEU A 201 47.09 -11.68 -6.18
C LEU A 201 45.70 -11.19 -6.59
N LEU A 202 45.55 -9.90 -6.88
CA LEU A 202 44.33 -9.31 -7.40
C LEU A 202 43.94 -9.90 -8.77
N ASP A 203 44.92 -10.02 -9.68
CA ASP A 203 44.70 -10.59 -11.02
C ASP A 203 44.33 -12.08 -10.97
N GLN A 204 44.82 -12.81 -9.97
CA GLN A 204 44.46 -14.20 -9.69
C GLN A 204 43.12 -14.35 -8.94
N GLY A 205 42.50 -13.25 -8.49
CA GLY A 205 41.23 -13.25 -7.76
C GLY A 205 41.34 -13.48 -6.25
N HIS A 206 42.56 -13.55 -5.70
CA HIS A 206 42.82 -13.71 -4.27
C HIS A 206 42.74 -12.36 -3.53
N LEU A 207 41.53 -11.80 -3.43
CA LEU A 207 41.29 -10.43 -2.90
C LEU A 207 41.74 -10.25 -1.45
N ASP A 208 41.47 -11.21 -0.56
CA ASP A 208 41.86 -11.12 0.86
C ASP A 208 43.39 -11.09 1.01
N GLU A 209 44.10 -11.90 0.21
CA GLU A 209 45.56 -11.97 0.21
C GLU A 209 46.18 -10.72 -0.46
N ALA A 210 45.56 -10.22 -1.53
CA ALA A 210 45.94 -8.98 -2.20
C ALA A 210 45.84 -7.79 -1.23
N ARG A 211 44.75 -7.72 -0.46
CA ARG A 211 44.52 -6.70 0.58
C ARG A 211 45.53 -6.80 1.72
N ALA A 212 45.75 -7.99 2.27
CA ALA A 212 46.74 -8.20 3.32
C ALA A 212 48.17 -7.85 2.86
N THR A 213 48.49 -8.09 1.58
CA THR A 213 49.77 -7.72 0.97
C THR A 213 49.88 -6.22 0.74
N LEU A 214 48.81 -5.57 0.31
CA LEU A 214 48.76 -4.11 0.17
C LEU A 214 48.86 -3.39 1.53
N ASP A 215 48.26 -3.92 2.59
CA ASP A 215 48.38 -3.38 3.94
C ASP A 215 49.81 -3.46 4.46
N ARG A 216 50.56 -4.53 4.12
CA ARG A 216 51.99 -4.62 4.39
C ARG A 216 52.78 -3.54 3.64
N ALA A 217 52.43 -3.26 2.38
CA ALA A 217 53.04 -2.17 1.61
C ALA A 217 52.74 -0.79 2.22
N ARG A 218 51.49 -0.53 2.59
CA ARG A 218 51.04 0.73 3.21
C ARG A 218 51.71 1.02 4.55
N ARG A 219 52.02 -0.02 5.34
CA ARG A 219 52.77 0.13 6.61
C ARG A 219 54.22 0.58 6.38
N LYS A 220 54.82 0.25 5.23
CA LYS A 220 56.19 0.64 4.86
C LYS A 220 56.25 2.04 4.24
N ASP A 221 55.25 2.39 3.42
CA ASP A 221 55.12 3.73 2.82
C ASP A 221 53.64 4.10 2.62
N THR A 222 53.17 5.06 3.40
CA THR A 222 51.79 5.55 3.35
C THR A 222 51.54 6.55 2.22
N GLY A 223 52.58 7.13 1.63
CA GLY A 223 52.50 8.17 0.61
C GLY A 223 52.60 7.66 -0.82
N SER A 224 52.91 6.37 -1.02
CA SER A 224 53.05 5.79 -2.36
C SER A 224 51.74 5.85 -3.15
N LYS A 225 51.75 6.59 -4.27
CA LYS A 225 50.64 6.65 -5.23
C LYS A 225 50.23 5.25 -5.72
N ALA A 226 51.20 4.37 -5.95
CA ALA A 226 50.94 3.01 -6.42
C ALA A 226 50.15 2.18 -5.40
N VAL A 227 50.42 2.35 -4.09
CA VAL A 227 49.65 1.71 -3.02
C VAL A 227 48.21 2.24 -2.98
N SER A 228 48.03 3.55 -3.17
CA SER A 228 46.69 4.18 -3.21
C SER A 228 45.87 3.71 -4.42
N ASP A 229 46.46 3.73 -5.62
CA ASP A 229 45.79 3.33 -6.86
C ASP A 229 45.39 1.85 -6.82
N LEU A 230 46.28 0.97 -6.33
CA LEU A 230 45.95 -0.45 -6.16
C LEU A 230 44.88 -0.68 -5.08
N GLY A 231 44.88 0.12 -4.01
CA GLY A 231 43.82 0.08 -3.00
C GLY A 231 42.43 0.40 -3.56
N LEU A 232 42.35 1.38 -4.47
CA LEU A 232 41.11 1.70 -5.19
C LEU A 232 40.66 0.55 -6.11
N GLN A 233 41.59 -0.12 -6.78
CA GLN A 233 41.27 -1.27 -7.64
C GLN A 233 40.74 -2.46 -6.83
N ILE A 234 41.39 -2.81 -5.71
CA ILE A 234 40.92 -3.87 -4.81
C ILE A 234 39.52 -3.55 -4.30
N ALA A 235 39.28 -2.32 -3.80
CA ALA A 235 37.98 -1.91 -3.30
C ALA A 235 36.87 -1.97 -4.38
N ARG A 236 37.19 -1.59 -5.63
CA ARG A 236 36.26 -1.70 -6.76
C ARG A 236 35.90 -3.16 -7.05
N LYS A 237 36.89 -4.06 -7.06
CA LYS A 237 36.68 -5.50 -7.28
C LYS A 237 35.88 -6.16 -6.16
N GLU A 238 36.14 -5.80 -4.90
CA GLU A 238 35.33 -6.25 -3.75
C GLU A 238 33.87 -5.83 -3.92
N ALA A 239 33.60 -4.58 -4.30
CA ALA A 239 32.24 -4.08 -4.53
C ALA A 239 31.52 -4.81 -5.68
N GLU A 240 32.23 -5.12 -6.77
CA GLU A 240 31.69 -5.88 -7.90
C GLU A 240 31.30 -7.32 -7.50
N LEU A 241 32.14 -8.00 -6.72
CA LEU A 241 31.83 -9.36 -6.23
C LEU A 241 30.67 -9.38 -5.25
N GLU A 242 30.62 -8.42 -4.32
CA GLU A 242 29.51 -8.31 -3.37
C GLU A 242 28.19 -7.96 -4.07
N ALA A 243 28.24 -7.13 -5.12
CA ALA A 243 27.08 -6.89 -5.98
C ALA A 243 26.63 -8.19 -6.68
N GLY A 244 27.55 -8.96 -7.25
CA GLY A 244 27.26 -10.26 -7.88
C GLY A 244 26.65 -11.27 -6.90
N ARG A 245 27.24 -11.45 -5.72
CA ARG A 245 26.69 -12.30 -4.64
C ARG A 245 25.30 -11.85 -4.21
N GLY A 246 25.07 -10.54 -4.15
CA GLY A 246 23.77 -9.96 -3.85
C GLY A 246 22.71 -10.28 -4.92
N GLU A 247 23.09 -10.25 -6.19
CA GLU A 247 22.19 -10.64 -7.29
C GLU A 247 21.87 -12.13 -7.28
N GLU A 248 22.86 -12.99 -7.08
CA GLU A 248 22.65 -14.44 -6.96
C GLU A 248 21.75 -14.78 -5.77
N ALA A 249 21.98 -14.17 -4.61
CA ALA A 249 21.13 -14.36 -3.43
C ALA A 249 19.68 -13.91 -3.69
N ARG A 250 19.49 -12.79 -4.38
CA ARG A 250 18.15 -12.31 -4.79
C ARG A 250 17.48 -13.28 -5.76
N LYS A 251 18.21 -13.79 -6.75
CA LYS A 251 17.69 -14.81 -7.69
C LYS A 251 17.28 -16.08 -6.96
N ALA A 252 18.11 -16.58 -6.05
CA ALA A 252 17.79 -17.74 -5.23
C ALA A 252 16.56 -17.53 -4.33
N GLU A 253 16.41 -16.33 -3.74
CA GLU A 253 15.22 -15.99 -2.95
C GLU A 253 13.95 -15.95 -3.82
N LEU A 254 14.04 -15.38 -5.03
CA LEU A 254 12.94 -15.33 -5.98
C LEU A 254 12.53 -16.75 -6.43
N GLU A 255 13.49 -17.62 -6.75
CA GLU A 255 13.22 -19.01 -7.10
C GLU A 255 12.57 -19.77 -5.95
N LYS A 256 13.02 -19.55 -4.72
CA LYS A 256 12.38 -20.13 -3.52
C LYS A 256 10.94 -19.67 -3.38
N LYS A 257 10.66 -18.37 -3.52
CA LYS A 257 9.28 -17.82 -3.47
C LYS A 257 8.40 -18.41 -4.57
N ARG A 258 8.94 -18.53 -5.79
CA ARG A 258 8.25 -19.19 -6.91
C ARG A 258 7.89 -20.64 -6.59
N GLY A 259 8.82 -21.42 -6.04
CA GLY A 259 8.59 -22.81 -5.65
C GLY A 259 7.52 -22.94 -4.57
N GLN A 260 7.56 -22.08 -3.54
CA GLN A 260 6.53 -22.03 -2.49
C GLN A 260 5.16 -21.67 -3.05
N PHE A 261 5.09 -20.67 -3.94
CA PHE A 261 3.87 -20.27 -4.61
C PHE A 261 3.26 -21.42 -5.43
N GLN A 262 4.09 -22.09 -6.26
CA GLN A 262 3.63 -23.20 -7.10
C GLN A 262 3.14 -24.39 -6.27
N GLY A 263 3.86 -24.74 -5.19
CA GLY A 263 3.45 -25.79 -4.27
C GLY A 263 2.09 -25.50 -3.61
N ALA A 264 1.92 -24.29 -3.09
CA ALA A 264 0.67 -23.86 -2.47
C ALA A 264 -0.49 -23.83 -3.48
N MET A 265 -0.27 -23.35 -4.70
CA MET A 265 -1.29 -23.35 -5.76
C MET A 265 -1.71 -24.77 -6.19
N SER A 266 -0.77 -25.72 -6.27
CA SER A 266 -1.07 -27.11 -6.57
C SER A 266 -1.90 -27.76 -5.46
N GLN A 267 -1.56 -27.49 -4.19
CA GLN A 267 -2.32 -27.99 -3.04
C GLN A 267 -3.73 -27.37 -2.99
N ALA A 268 -3.85 -26.07 -3.29
CA ALA A 268 -5.14 -25.40 -3.38
C ALA A 268 -6.04 -26.04 -4.45
N ASP A 269 -5.49 -26.33 -5.65
CA ASP A 269 -6.23 -27.02 -6.72
C ASP A 269 -6.65 -28.44 -6.31
N GLN A 270 -5.75 -29.20 -5.67
CA GLN A 270 -6.06 -30.53 -5.16
C GLN A 270 -7.19 -30.50 -4.13
N SER A 271 -7.12 -29.61 -3.13
CA SER A 271 -8.17 -29.43 -2.12
C SER A 271 -9.48 -28.95 -2.74
N LEU A 272 -9.44 -28.12 -3.78
CA LEU A 272 -10.62 -27.69 -4.52
C LEU A 272 -11.31 -28.87 -5.21
N ARG A 273 -10.54 -29.76 -5.86
CA ARG A 273 -11.08 -30.98 -6.51
C ARG A 273 -11.74 -31.94 -5.53
N THR A 274 -11.22 -32.04 -4.32
CA THR A 274 -11.79 -32.88 -3.25
C THR A 274 -12.87 -32.15 -2.44
N LYS A 275 -13.30 -30.96 -2.87
CA LYS A 275 -14.30 -30.11 -2.19
C LYS A 275 -13.93 -29.72 -0.76
N ALA A 276 -12.64 -29.77 -0.41
CA ALA A 276 -12.13 -29.30 0.87
C ALA A 276 -11.91 -27.77 0.82
N TYR A 277 -12.99 -26.99 0.70
CA TYR A 277 -12.91 -25.54 0.47
C TYR A 277 -12.11 -24.76 1.54
N PRO A 278 -12.21 -25.05 2.85
CA PRO A 278 -11.40 -24.36 3.85
C PRO A 278 -9.89 -24.60 3.64
N ALA A 279 -9.49 -25.84 3.36
CA ALA A 279 -8.10 -26.19 3.07
C ALA A 279 -7.63 -25.52 1.77
N ALA A 280 -8.46 -25.54 0.72
CA ALA A 280 -8.15 -24.87 -0.55
C ALA A 280 -7.90 -23.36 -0.35
N ARG A 281 -8.74 -22.70 0.46
CA ARG A 281 -8.62 -21.26 0.76
C ARG A 281 -7.35 -20.95 1.55
N GLN A 282 -7.04 -21.75 2.57
CA GLN A 282 -5.79 -21.64 3.33
C GLN A 282 -4.55 -21.75 2.42
N GLN A 283 -4.55 -22.69 1.48
CA GLN A 283 -3.42 -22.87 0.56
C GLN A 283 -3.31 -21.73 -0.46
N ALA A 284 -4.42 -21.21 -0.97
CA ALA A 284 -4.41 -20.05 -1.85
C ALA A 284 -3.95 -18.76 -1.12
N GLU A 285 -4.28 -18.60 0.17
CA GLU A 285 -3.77 -17.52 1.02
C GLU A 285 -2.27 -17.67 1.31
N ALA A 286 -1.78 -18.90 1.51
CA ALA A 286 -0.35 -19.17 1.62
C ALA A 286 0.40 -18.80 0.33
N ALA A 287 -0.18 -19.07 -0.84
CA ALA A 287 0.35 -18.62 -2.13
C ALA A 287 0.39 -17.08 -2.20
N LEU A 288 -0.69 -16.39 -1.79
CA LEU A 288 -0.75 -14.93 -1.76
C LEU A 288 0.33 -14.33 -0.85
N ALA A 289 0.58 -14.95 0.31
CA ALA A 289 1.59 -14.49 1.26
C ALA A 289 3.04 -14.52 0.71
N THR A 290 3.30 -15.29 -0.35
CA THR A 290 4.63 -15.30 -1.01
C THR A 290 4.93 -14.01 -1.77
N GLY A 291 3.90 -13.27 -2.20
CA GLY A 291 4.03 -12.08 -3.04
C GLY A 291 4.50 -12.36 -4.47
N TRP A 292 4.55 -13.62 -4.92
CA TRP A 292 5.07 -13.99 -6.24
C TRP A 292 4.11 -13.62 -7.39
N ASP A 293 2.85 -14.05 -7.30
CA ASP A 293 1.80 -13.72 -8.27
C ASP A 293 0.44 -13.58 -7.56
N ASN A 294 0.20 -12.37 -7.05
CA ASN A 294 -1.01 -12.06 -6.29
C ASN A 294 -2.28 -12.19 -7.16
N GLN A 295 -2.19 -11.92 -8.46
CA GLN A 295 -3.33 -11.99 -9.36
C GLN A 295 -3.81 -13.44 -9.51
N ALA A 296 -2.89 -14.37 -9.74
CA ALA A 296 -3.21 -15.80 -9.82
C ALA A 296 -3.76 -16.35 -8.49
N ALA A 297 -3.20 -15.94 -7.35
CA ALA A 297 -3.72 -16.32 -6.03
C ALA A 297 -5.15 -15.79 -5.79
N HIS A 298 -5.43 -14.53 -6.11
CA HIS A 298 -6.78 -13.96 -6.02
C HIS A 298 -7.76 -14.65 -6.99
N ALA A 299 -7.33 -14.99 -8.19
CA ALA A 299 -8.14 -15.76 -9.13
C ALA A 299 -8.48 -17.15 -8.58
N MET A 300 -7.55 -17.82 -7.89
CA MET A 300 -7.80 -19.09 -7.20
C MET A 300 -8.81 -18.93 -6.07
N LEU A 301 -8.67 -17.92 -5.20
CA LEU A 301 -9.63 -17.63 -4.13
C LEU A 301 -11.05 -17.37 -4.67
N LYS A 302 -11.16 -16.66 -5.80
CA LYS A 302 -12.42 -16.46 -6.50
C LYS A 302 -13.00 -17.80 -6.99
N ARG A 303 -12.20 -18.64 -7.67
CA ARG A 303 -12.62 -19.97 -8.14
C ARG A 303 -13.13 -20.85 -7.00
N ILE A 304 -12.43 -20.88 -5.86
CA ILE A 304 -12.83 -21.60 -4.66
C ILE A 304 -14.20 -21.11 -4.17
N SER A 305 -14.38 -19.80 -4.06
CA SER A 305 -15.62 -19.19 -3.57
C SER A 305 -16.81 -19.43 -4.51
N VAL A 306 -16.57 -19.42 -5.83
CA VAL A 306 -17.58 -19.77 -6.84
C VAL A 306 -17.98 -21.24 -6.72
N ALA A 307 -17.02 -22.17 -6.62
CA ALA A 307 -17.30 -23.59 -6.50
C ALA A 307 -18.10 -23.94 -5.22
N GLU A 308 -17.68 -23.38 -4.08
CA GLU A 308 -18.37 -23.53 -2.79
C GLU A 308 -19.83 -23.07 -2.87
N LYS A 309 -20.08 -21.90 -3.48
CA LYS A 309 -21.44 -21.37 -3.64
C LYS A 309 -22.28 -22.16 -4.64
N VAL A 310 -21.70 -22.65 -5.74
CA VAL A 310 -22.40 -23.51 -6.70
C VAL A 310 -22.86 -24.80 -6.02
N GLU A 311 -22.03 -25.41 -5.18
CA GLU A 311 -22.42 -26.61 -4.44
C GLU A 311 -23.52 -26.34 -3.41
N ALA A 312 -23.39 -25.26 -2.63
CA ALA A 312 -24.43 -24.83 -1.70
C ALA A 312 -25.76 -24.56 -2.43
N LEU A 313 -25.70 -23.90 -3.59
CA LEU A 313 -26.86 -23.60 -4.42
C LEU A 313 -27.54 -24.88 -4.90
N ARG A 314 -26.78 -25.86 -5.41
CA ARG A 314 -27.32 -27.17 -5.81
C ARG A 314 -28.00 -27.88 -4.64
N GLY A 315 -27.40 -27.84 -3.45
CA GLY A 315 -27.98 -28.42 -2.23
C GLY A 315 -29.30 -27.75 -1.84
N ALA A 316 -29.38 -26.42 -1.90
CA ALA A 316 -30.58 -25.65 -1.61
C ALA A 316 -31.70 -25.94 -2.63
N VAL A 317 -31.37 -25.98 -3.92
CA VAL A 317 -32.31 -26.35 -5.01
C VAL A 317 -32.83 -27.77 -4.82
N GLY A 318 -31.94 -28.75 -4.60
CA GLY A 318 -32.34 -30.15 -4.38
C GLY A 318 -33.19 -30.36 -3.13
N SER A 319 -33.02 -29.52 -2.11
CA SER A 319 -33.83 -29.53 -0.88
C SER A 319 -35.09 -28.67 -0.97
N SER A 320 -35.40 -28.09 -2.14
CA SER A 320 -36.52 -27.15 -2.35
C SER A 320 -36.52 -25.93 -1.41
N LYS A 321 -35.34 -25.51 -0.94
CA LYS A 321 -35.17 -24.31 -0.10
C LYS A 321 -35.04 -23.08 -0.98
N TRP A 322 -36.14 -22.69 -1.62
CA TRP A 322 -36.14 -21.69 -2.70
C TRP A 322 -35.64 -20.31 -2.27
N ALA A 323 -35.89 -19.90 -1.02
CA ALA A 323 -35.37 -18.65 -0.48
C ALA A 323 -33.85 -18.64 -0.30
N GLU A 324 -33.31 -19.71 0.27
CA GLU A 324 -31.86 -19.89 0.39
C GLU A 324 -31.18 -19.98 -0.99
N ALA A 325 -31.79 -20.74 -1.91
CA ALA A 325 -31.29 -20.88 -3.28
C ALA A 325 -31.26 -19.54 -4.03
N GLN A 326 -32.32 -18.72 -3.91
CA GLN A 326 -32.34 -17.41 -4.56
C GLN A 326 -31.26 -16.47 -4.02
N ARG A 327 -31.03 -16.47 -2.70
CA ARG A 327 -29.96 -15.67 -2.08
C ARG A 327 -28.57 -16.12 -2.57
N LEU A 328 -28.31 -17.43 -2.56
CA LEU A 328 -27.06 -18.00 -3.06
C LEU A 328 -26.83 -17.69 -4.55
N ALA A 329 -27.90 -17.74 -5.36
CA ALA A 329 -27.84 -17.35 -6.77
C ALA A 329 -27.42 -15.88 -6.94
N GLN A 330 -28.01 -14.95 -6.18
CA GLN A 330 -27.63 -13.53 -6.24
C GLN A 330 -26.17 -13.29 -5.85
N GLU A 331 -25.70 -13.93 -4.77
CA GLU A 331 -24.29 -13.86 -4.36
C GLU A 331 -23.36 -14.43 -5.44
N LEU A 332 -23.79 -15.50 -6.11
CA LEU A 332 -23.03 -16.11 -7.20
C LEU A 332 -23.02 -15.22 -8.46
N THR A 333 -24.14 -14.57 -8.81
CA THR A 333 -24.21 -13.60 -9.90
C THR A 333 -23.22 -12.45 -9.67
N ALA A 334 -23.08 -11.97 -8.43
CA ALA A 334 -22.14 -10.90 -8.10
C ALA A 334 -20.67 -11.33 -8.25
N LEU A 335 -20.36 -12.61 -8.02
CA LEU A 335 -19.01 -13.15 -8.17
C LEU A 335 -18.68 -13.52 -9.62
N ASP A 336 -19.58 -14.23 -10.30
CA ASP A 336 -19.41 -14.72 -11.66
C ASP A 336 -20.75 -14.71 -12.43
N PRO A 337 -21.11 -13.57 -13.05
CA PRO A 337 -22.33 -13.45 -13.84
C PRO A 337 -22.39 -14.38 -15.07
N SER A 338 -21.23 -14.88 -15.52
CA SER A 338 -21.12 -15.76 -16.69
C SER A 338 -21.24 -17.25 -16.37
N ASN A 339 -21.43 -17.60 -15.10
CA ASN A 339 -21.47 -18.98 -14.66
C ASN A 339 -22.63 -19.76 -15.33
N LEU A 340 -22.33 -20.87 -16.01
CA LEU A 340 -23.33 -21.66 -16.74
C LEU A 340 -24.24 -22.45 -15.81
N ASP A 341 -23.71 -22.96 -14.70
CA ASP A 341 -24.48 -23.70 -13.70
C ASP A 341 -25.54 -22.80 -13.04
N LEU A 342 -25.18 -21.54 -12.76
CA LEU A 342 -26.11 -20.53 -12.25
C LEU A 342 -27.32 -20.35 -13.17
N LYS A 343 -27.10 -20.16 -14.48
CA LYS A 343 -28.19 -19.94 -15.45
C LYS A 343 -29.18 -21.11 -15.49
N ALA A 344 -28.67 -22.35 -15.44
CA ALA A 344 -29.52 -23.54 -15.38
C ALA A 344 -30.36 -23.57 -14.10
N MET A 345 -29.74 -23.31 -12.94
CA MET A 345 -30.43 -23.33 -11.65
C MET A 345 -31.39 -22.16 -11.46
N GLU A 346 -31.13 -20.99 -12.04
CA GLU A 346 -32.05 -19.84 -11.97
C GLU A 346 -33.43 -20.19 -12.52
N ALA A 347 -33.51 -20.91 -13.63
CA ALA A 347 -34.79 -21.36 -14.19
C ALA A 347 -35.54 -22.32 -13.24
N GLU A 348 -34.81 -23.26 -12.62
CA GLU A 348 -35.38 -24.19 -11.63
C GLU A 348 -35.87 -23.46 -10.38
N ILE A 349 -35.10 -22.49 -9.88
CA ILE A 349 -35.48 -21.65 -8.74
C ILE A 349 -36.75 -20.86 -9.08
N GLN A 350 -36.81 -20.22 -10.25
CA GLN A 350 -38.01 -19.45 -10.64
C GLN A 350 -39.25 -20.33 -10.76
N LYS A 351 -39.10 -21.57 -11.26
CA LYS A 351 -40.17 -22.58 -11.32
C LYS A 351 -40.58 -23.04 -9.93
N GLY A 352 -39.62 -23.35 -9.05
CA GLY A 352 -39.85 -23.75 -7.66
C GLY A 352 -40.61 -22.69 -6.86
N ILE A 353 -40.18 -21.42 -6.97
CA ILE A 353 -40.90 -20.28 -6.40
C ILE A 353 -42.31 -20.15 -6.99
N GLY A 354 -42.52 -20.55 -8.24
CA GLY A 354 -43.82 -20.51 -8.91
C GLY A 354 -44.81 -21.55 -8.37
N GLY A 355 -44.30 -22.65 -7.84
CA GLY A 355 -45.10 -23.70 -7.19
C GLY A 355 -45.37 -23.46 -5.71
N MET A 356 -44.81 -22.42 -5.10
CA MET A 356 -45.04 -22.13 -3.67
C MET A 356 -46.47 -21.66 -3.42
N ALA A 357 -47.02 -22.07 -2.27
CA ALA A 357 -48.32 -21.58 -1.83
C ALA A 357 -48.28 -20.07 -1.54
N THR A 358 -49.38 -19.37 -1.81
CA THR A 358 -49.46 -17.91 -1.63
C THR A 358 -49.13 -17.45 -0.21
N GLN A 359 -49.55 -18.22 0.80
CA GLN A 359 -49.21 -17.93 2.19
C GLN A 359 -47.70 -18.01 2.42
N GLN A 360 -47.05 -19.06 1.90
CA GLN A 360 -45.60 -19.25 2.01
C GLN A 360 -44.84 -18.13 1.29
N LEU A 361 -45.27 -17.74 0.08
CA LEU A 361 -44.71 -16.59 -0.63
C LEU A 361 -44.83 -15.30 0.20
N GLN A 362 -45.98 -15.08 0.85
CA GLN A 362 -46.16 -13.90 1.67
C GLN A 362 -45.24 -13.92 2.90
N GLU A 363 -45.10 -15.06 3.57
CA GLU A 363 -44.21 -15.24 4.73
C GLU A 363 -42.74 -15.02 4.36
N GLU A 364 -42.24 -15.68 3.31
CA GLU A 364 -40.86 -15.53 2.81
C GLU A 364 -40.59 -14.09 2.33
N GLY A 365 -41.56 -13.46 1.67
CA GLY A 365 -41.48 -12.06 1.26
C GLY A 365 -41.34 -11.08 2.43
N LEU A 366 -42.00 -11.37 3.56
CA LEU A 366 -41.90 -10.58 4.79
C LEU A 366 -40.57 -10.84 5.51
N VAL A 367 -40.12 -12.10 5.58
CA VAL A 367 -38.81 -12.44 6.15
C VAL A 367 -37.70 -11.70 5.39
N ALA A 368 -37.70 -11.77 4.06
CA ALA A 368 -36.73 -11.06 3.22
C ALA A 368 -36.79 -9.53 3.43
N PHE A 369 -38.00 -8.96 3.60
CA PHE A 369 -38.15 -7.52 3.88
C PHE A 369 -37.45 -7.14 5.18
N TYR A 370 -37.70 -7.87 6.27
CA TYR A 370 -37.13 -7.57 7.58
C TYR A 370 -35.63 -7.85 7.68
N SER A 371 -35.10 -8.74 6.82
CA SER A 371 -33.66 -8.94 6.64
C SER A 371 -32.99 -7.83 5.80
N GLY A 372 -33.75 -6.89 5.24
CA GLY A 372 -33.23 -5.82 4.38
C GLY A 372 -32.97 -6.24 2.93
N GLU A 373 -33.43 -7.44 2.54
CA GLU A 373 -33.29 -8.04 1.22
C GLU A 373 -34.47 -7.62 0.31
N TYR A 374 -34.59 -6.31 0.05
CA TYR A 374 -35.75 -5.73 -0.60
C TYR A 374 -36.04 -6.30 -2.01
N GLN A 375 -35.01 -6.66 -2.79
CA GLN A 375 -35.19 -7.25 -4.12
C GLN A 375 -35.82 -8.65 -4.05
N GLN A 376 -35.42 -9.45 -3.06
CA GLN A 376 -35.98 -10.77 -2.83
C GLN A 376 -37.41 -10.67 -2.29
N SER A 377 -37.65 -9.74 -1.36
CA SER A 377 -39.01 -9.43 -0.88
C SER A 377 -39.97 -9.11 -2.02
N LEU A 378 -39.57 -8.26 -2.98
CA LEU A 378 -40.37 -7.95 -4.16
C LEU A 378 -40.67 -9.20 -5.00
N THR A 379 -39.67 -10.05 -5.22
CA THR A 379 -39.85 -11.29 -6.01
C THR A 379 -40.98 -12.17 -5.46
N TYR A 380 -41.08 -12.28 -4.14
CA TYR A 380 -42.15 -13.06 -3.50
C TYR A 380 -43.48 -12.31 -3.44
N LEU A 381 -43.47 -11.07 -2.96
CA LEU A 381 -44.72 -10.34 -2.70
C LEU A 381 -45.41 -9.90 -3.99
N GLU A 382 -44.69 -9.62 -5.07
CA GLU A 382 -45.31 -9.32 -6.37
C GLU A 382 -46.02 -10.55 -6.96
N ARG A 383 -45.52 -11.76 -6.70
CA ARG A 383 -46.21 -13.00 -7.09
C ARG A 383 -47.49 -13.21 -6.28
N VAL A 384 -47.49 -12.89 -4.99
CA VAL A 384 -48.71 -12.91 -4.15
C VAL A 384 -49.78 -12.01 -4.75
N VAL A 385 -49.41 -10.78 -5.10
CA VAL A 385 -50.31 -9.80 -5.71
C VAL A 385 -50.77 -10.25 -7.12
N ALA A 386 -49.85 -10.74 -7.95
CA ALA A 386 -50.17 -11.19 -9.30
C ALA A 386 -51.06 -12.45 -9.34
N GLY A 387 -50.99 -13.30 -8.31
CA GLY A 387 -51.79 -14.52 -8.18
C GLY A 387 -53.28 -14.29 -7.86
N GLY A 388 -53.77 -13.06 -7.89
CA GLY A 388 -55.18 -12.72 -7.66
C GLY A 388 -55.59 -12.69 -6.19
N GLN A 389 -54.70 -13.00 -5.26
CA GLN A 389 -54.90 -12.76 -3.83
C GLN A 389 -54.44 -11.34 -3.49
N ASP A 390 -55.27 -10.36 -3.89
CA ASP A 390 -55.09 -8.93 -3.63
C ASP A 390 -55.09 -8.64 -2.11
N SER A 391 -53.93 -8.88 -1.49
CA SER A 391 -53.69 -8.67 -0.07
C SER A 391 -53.22 -7.24 0.15
N ALA A 392 -54.03 -6.44 0.84
CA ALA A 392 -53.65 -5.09 1.25
C ALA A 392 -52.30 -5.08 1.99
N LYS A 393 -52.04 -6.13 2.79
CA LYS A 393 -50.76 -6.34 3.47
C LYS A 393 -49.62 -6.57 2.47
N ALA A 394 -49.79 -7.46 1.48
CA ALA A 394 -48.76 -7.70 0.47
C ALA A 394 -48.41 -6.41 -0.31
N HIS A 395 -49.41 -5.68 -0.80
CA HIS A 395 -49.19 -4.39 -1.46
C HIS A 395 -48.47 -3.37 -0.60
N PHE A 396 -48.79 -3.31 0.70
CA PHE A 396 -48.12 -2.44 1.63
C PHE A 396 -46.62 -2.77 1.73
N TYR A 397 -46.26 -4.05 1.89
CA TYR A 397 -44.85 -4.44 1.96
C TYR A 397 -44.12 -4.36 0.61
N VAL A 398 -44.81 -4.54 -0.53
CA VAL A 398 -44.26 -4.21 -1.86
C VAL A 398 -43.88 -2.73 -1.93
N GLY A 399 -44.77 -1.84 -1.46
CA GLY A 399 -44.47 -0.41 -1.38
C GLY A 399 -43.28 -0.10 -0.47
N CYS A 400 -43.20 -0.76 0.69
CA CYS A 400 -42.06 -0.62 1.59
C CYS A 400 -40.75 -1.08 0.96
N ALA A 401 -40.74 -2.21 0.26
CA ALA A 401 -39.55 -2.74 -0.41
C ALA A 401 -39.07 -1.81 -1.54
N TYR A 402 -39.98 -1.31 -2.38
CA TYR A 402 -39.65 -0.30 -3.40
C TYR A 402 -39.07 0.98 -2.80
N ALA A 403 -39.67 1.51 -1.72
CA ALA A 403 -39.16 2.69 -1.03
C ALA A 403 -37.77 2.44 -0.40
N GLY A 404 -37.57 1.27 0.20
CA GLY A 404 -36.27 0.84 0.75
C GLY A 404 -35.18 0.80 -0.32
N MET A 405 -35.47 0.25 -1.49
CA MET A 405 -34.56 0.28 -2.65
C MET A 405 -34.30 1.71 -3.15
N ALA A 406 -35.35 2.54 -3.23
CA ALA A 406 -35.23 3.92 -3.71
C ALA A 406 -34.28 4.77 -2.85
N PHE A 407 -34.25 4.53 -1.53
CA PHE A 407 -33.33 5.23 -0.63
C PHE A 407 -31.88 4.77 -0.72
N ARG A 408 -31.62 3.61 -1.35
CA ARG A 408 -30.27 3.07 -1.60
C ARG A 408 -29.76 3.36 -3.01
N ALA A 409 -30.65 3.47 -3.99
CA ALA A 409 -30.30 3.74 -5.38
C ALA A 409 -30.04 5.24 -5.62
N GLN A 410 -28.99 5.56 -6.39
CA GLN A 410 -28.67 6.93 -6.80
C GLN A 410 -29.36 7.31 -8.13
N ASP A 411 -29.44 6.37 -9.06
CA ASP A 411 -29.84 6.56 -10.46
C ASP A 411 -31.33 6.29 -10.74
N LYS A 412 -32.00 5.49 -9.91
CA LYS A 412 -33.41 5.06 -10.11
C LYS A 412 -34.37 5.48 -9.02
N ARG A 413 -33.96 6.42 -8.17
CA ARG A 413 -34.70 6.80 -6.95
C ARG A 413 -36.14 7.21 -7.23
N ASP A 414 -36.38 8.12 -8.17
CA ASP A 414 -37.73 8.67 -8.39
C ASP A 414 -38.69 7.64 -8.99
N SER A 415 -38.20 6.81 -9.93
CA SER A 415 -38.97 5.70 -10.50
C SER A 415 -39.39 4.69 -9.42
N LEU A 416 -38.46 4.31 -8.54
CA LEU A 416 -38.75 3.38 -7.44
C LEU A 416 -39.70 4.00 -6.40
N LEU A 417 -39.56 5.29 -6.07
CA LEU A 417 -40.52 5.98 -5.20
C LEU A 417 -41.92 6.05 -5.81
N GLN A 418 -42.02 6.21 -7.13
CA GLN A 418 -43.32 6.20 -7.79
C GLN A 418 -43.98 4.82 -7.67
N LYS A 419 -43.25 3.74 -7.96
CA LYS A 419 -43.76 2.37 -7.76
C LYS A 419 -44.17 2.12 -6.30
N ALA A 420 -43.40 2.62 -5.35
CA ALA A 420 -43.75 2.53 -3.93
C ALA A 420 -45.10 3.20 -3.63
N ARG A 421 -45.31 4.44 -4.13
CA ARG A 421 -46.57 5.17 -3.95
C ARG A 421 -47.74 4.44 -4.60
N ASP A 422 -47.54 3.85 -5.77
CA ASP A 422 -48.59 3.12 -6.49
C ASP A 422 -49.04 1.89 -5.69
N ALA A 423 -48.09 1.10 -5.19
CA ALA A 423 -48.37 -0.05 -4.32
C ALA A 423 -49.07 0.37 -3.01
N PHE A 424 -48.64 1.46 -2.40
CA PHE A 424 -49.27 2.02 -1.20
C PHE A 424 -50.70 2.52 -1.42
N ARG A 425 -50.97 3.18 -2.55
CA ARG A 425 -52.34 3.57 -2.93
C ARG A 425 -53.23 2.34 -3.07
N ARG A 426 -52.74 1.28 -3.74
CA ARG A 426 -53.48 0.03 -3.88
C ARG A 426 -53.76 -0.64 -2.53
N ALA A 427 -52.77 -0.69 -1.64
CA ALA A 427 -52.94 -1.23 -0.29
C ALA A 427 -54.09 -0.55 0.47
N ARG A 428 -54.19 0.79 0.37
CA ARG A 428 -55.26 1.56 1.01
C ARG A 428 -56.62 1.37 0.36
N GLN A 429 -56.68 1.25 -0.96
CA GLN A 429 -57.93 0.95 -1.67
C GLN A 429 -58.50 -0.39 -1.22
N LEU A 430 -57.63 -1.40 -1.03
CA LEU A 430 -58.04 -2.72 -0.59
C LEU A 430 -58.42 -2.77 0.90
N ASN A 431 -57.69 -2.05 1.76
CA ASN A 431 -58.02 -1.94 3.18
C ASN A 431 -57.62 -0.56 3.75
N PRO A 432 -58.57 0.39 3.85
CA PRO A 432 -58.31 1.72 4.41
C PRO A 432 -57.89 1.69 5.89
N THR A 433 -58.25 0.62 6.61
CA THR A 433 -57.98 0.42 8.03
C THR A 433 -56.77 -0.49 8.30
N LEU A 434 -55.95 -0.75 7.28
CA LEU A 434 -54.79 -1.65 7.38
C LEU A 434 -53.89 -1.24 8.55
N ARG A 435 -53.73 -2.17 9.51
CA ARG A 435 -52.82 -2.02 10.64
C ARG A 435 -51.46 -2.65 10.28
N TYR A 436 -50.39 -1.92 10.54
CA TYR A 436 -49.01 -2.37 10.36
C TYR A 436 -48.18 -1.94 11.57
N ASP A 437 -47.17 -2.73 11.91
CA ASP A 437 -46.30 -2.41 13.04
C ASP A 437 -45.24 -1.40 12.62
N THR A 438 -45.40 -0.15 13.07
CA THR A 438 -44.50 0.95 12.73
C THR A 438 -43.10 0.78 13.33
N ARG A 439 -42.91 -0.11 14.31
CA ARG A 439 -41.60 -0.30 14.97
C ARG A 439 -40.57 -0.92 14.03
N PHE A 440 -41.01 -1.69 13.03
CA PHE A 440 -40.13 -2.39 12.11
C PHE A 440 -40.04 -1.72 10.73
N ILE A 441 -40.58 -0.50 10.58
CA ILE A 441 -40.61 0.21 9.30
C ILE A 441 -39.92 1.56 9.47
N SER A 442 -38.97 1.86 8.59
CA SER A 442 -38.26 3.13 8.60
C SER A 442 -39.22 4.32 8.57
N PRO A 443 -39.03 5.38 9.40
CA PRO A 443 -39.85 6.58 9.37
C PRO A 443 -39.96 7.20 7.97
N ARG A 444 -38.87 7.17 7.18
CA ARG A 444 -38.85 7.70 5.82
C ARG A 444 -39.78 6.94 4.87
N ILE A 445 -39.90 5.62 5.03
CA ILE A 445 -40.84 4.80 4.25
C ILE A 445 -42.27 5.16 4.67
N LEU A 446 -42.52 5.33 5.97
CA LEU A 446 -43.82 5.75 6.48
C LEU A 446 -44.22 7.14 5.97
N ASP A 447 -43.28 8.06 5.79
CA ASP A 447 -43.56 9.38 5.21
C ASP A 447 -43.99 9.28 3.75
N VAL A 448 -43.36 8.40 2.96
CA VAL A 448 -43.80 8.10 1.59
C VAL A 448 -45.21 7.50 1.61
N PHE A 449 -45.49 6.55 2.51
CA PHE A 449 -46.83 5.97 2.67
C PHE A 449 -47.87 7.00 3.08
N LYS A 450 -47.56 7.91 4.01
CA LYS A 450 -48.47 8.98 4.44
C LYS A 450 -48.76 9.95 3.30
N GLY A 451 -47.78 10.25 2.46
CA GLY A 451 -47.91 11.13 1.29
C GLY A 451 -48.83 10.61 0.17
N THR A 452 -49.33 9.37 0.25
CA THR A 452 -50.30 8.83 -0.70
C THR A 452 -51.76 8.98 -0.26
N ARG A 453 -52.04 9.89 0.69
CA ARG A 453 -53.41 10.25 1.13
C ARG A 453 -54.16 10.97 0.02
#